data_AF-A0AAW0CKR8-F1
#
_entry.id   AF-A0AAW0CKR8-F1
#
_cell.length_a   1.000
_cell.length_b   1.000
_cell.length_c   1.000
_cell.angle_alpha   90.00
_cell.angle_beta   90.00
_cell.angle_gamma   90.00
#
_symmetry.space_group_name_H-M   'P 1'
#
loop_
_entity.id
_entity.type
_entity.pdbx_description
1 polymer ?
#
loop_
_entity_poly.entity_id
_entity_poly.type
_entity_poly.pdbx_seq_one_letter_code
_entity_poly.pdbx_strand_id
1 'polypeptide(L)'
;MERCATSKISERKVAKAFANEIMNKWDEMQPKAKARVIERLHAAYIKVLTITDQVNAALSHLRTFVAQYPPSAIRDPESIEKPHYRSTRTSLVGSRPLVRITSAAEVPDDGVPPLLTWSDLEVLHHRLIVRGGRDKDIGYIKYVSKAYEWALRVRRDEAVRRKPAQEETGLMAEALEEEDQAEH
;
A
#
# COMPACT_ATOMS: atom_id res chain seq x y z
N MET A 1 -8.86 11.00 -12.11
CA MET A 1 -9.65 9.82 -11.68
C MET A 1 -10.42 10.04 -10.37
N GLU A 2 -9.80 10.54 -9.30
CA GLU A 2 -10.48 10.70 -7.99
C GLU A 2 -11.72 11.61 -8.02
N ARG A 3 -11.70 12.68 -8.81
CA ARG A 3 -12.88 13.55 -9.02
C ARG A 3 -14.06 12.81 -9.64
N CYS A 4 -13.80 11.81 -10.48
CA CYS A 4 -14.83 10.98 -11.07
C CYS A 4 -15.50 10.09 -10.01
N ALA A 5 -14.72 9.64 -9.01
CA ALA A 5 -15.18 8.79 -7.92
C ALA A 5 -16.09 9.52 -6.91
N THR A 6 -16.10 10.86 -6.92
CA THR A 6 -16.99 11.72 -6.12
C THR A 6 -17.99 12.48 -6.98
N SER A 7 -18.19 12.06 -8.25
CA SER A 7 -19.06 12.77 -9.20
C SER A 7 -20.52 12.82 -8.77
N LYS A 8 -21.17 13.94 -9.10
CA LYS A 8 -22.61 14.14 -8.90
C LYS A 8 -23.41 13.21 -9.82
N ILE A 9 -24.66 12.91 -9.45
CA ILE A 9 -25.54 11.99 -10.21
C ILE A 9 -25.62 12.37 -11.70
N SER A 10 -25.71 13.67 -12.00
CA SER A 10 -25.75 14.21 -13.37
C SER A 10 -24.47 13.93 -14.19
N GLU A 11 -23.32 13.86 -13.54
CA GLU A 11 -22.00 13.74 -14.16
C GLU A 11 -21.54 12.29 -14.30
N ARG A 12 -22.23 11.33 -13.67
CA ARG A 12 -21.81 9.92 -13.59
C ARG A 12 -21.59 9.27 -14.95
N LYS A 13 -22.38 9.61 -15.97
CA LYS A 13 -22.20 9.09 -17.33
C LYS A 13 -20.87 9.51 -17.93
N VAL A 14 -20.53 10.80 -17.81
CA VAL A 14 -19.28 11.38 -18.29
C VAL A 14 -18.10 10.85 -17.47
N ALA A 15 -18.25 10.80 -16.15
CA ALA A 15 -17.26 10.24 -15.24
C ALA A 15 -16.92 8.77 -15.57
N LYS A 16 -17.93 7.96 -15.91
CA LYS A 16 -17.72 6.57 -16.35
C LYS A 16 -16.98 6.49 -17.69
N ALA A 17 -17.39 7.28 -18.67
CA ALA A 17 -16.76 7.27 -19.99
C ALA A 17 -15.27 7.64 -19.90
N PHE A 18 -14.97 8.72 -19.18
CA PHE A 18 -13.60 9.16 -18.92
C PHE A 18 -12.78 8.14 -18.13
N ALA A 19 -13.38 7.52 -17.11
CA ALA A 19 -12.74 6.47 -16.34
C ALA A 19 -12.35 5.26 -17.20
N ASN A 20 -13.22 4.84 -18.10
CA ASN A 20 -12.92 3.75 -19.03
C ASN A 20 -11.81 4.14 -20.02
N GLU A 21 -11.80 5.37 -20.52
CA GLU A 21 -10.72 5.85 -21.39
C GLU A 21 -9.36 5.79 -20.68
N ILE A 22 -9.28 6.23 -19.42
CA ILE A 22 -8.06 6.15 -18.62
C ILE A 22 -7.61 4.69 -18.47
N MET A 23 -8.54 3.79 -18.11
CA MET A 23 -8.20 2.38 -17.91
C MET A 23 -7.76 1.69 -19.19
N ASN A 24 -8.28 2.08 -20.36
CA ASN A 24 -7.83 1.54 -21.64
C ASN A 24 -6.40 1.95 -21.98
N LYS A 25 -5.95 3.13 -21.52
CA LYS A 25 -4.59 3.63 -21.69
C LYS A 25 -3.65 3.22 -20.55
N TRP A 26 -4.17 2.50 -19.55
CA TRP A 26 -3.42 2.20 -18.33
C TRP A 26 -2.27 1.22 -18.57
N ASP A 27 -2.47 0.22 -19.41
CA ASP A 27 -1.47 -0.83 -19.67
C ASP A 27 -0.16 -0.25 -20.21
N GLU A 28 -0.22 0.85 -20.98
CA GLU A 28 0.96 1.57 -21.48
C GLU A 28 1.73 2.32 -20.37
N MET A 29 1.01 2.79 -19.35
CA MET A 29 1.57 3.60 -18.25
C MET A 29 1.96 2.77 -17.02
N GLN A 30 1.35 1.60 -16.84
CA GLN A 30 1.54 0.73 -15.71
C GLN A 30 3.01 0.45 -15.32
N PRO A 31 3.94 0.13 -16.25
CA PRO A 31 5.30 -0.28 -15.87
C PRO A 31 6.13 0.83 -15.22
N LYS A 32 5.72 2.09 -15.36
CA LYS A 32 6.43 3.26 -14.79
C LYS A 32 5.73 3.82 -13.54
N ALA A 33 4.60 3.25 -13.16
CA ALA A 33 3.77 3.80 -12.09
C ALA A 33 4.25 3.33 -10.71
N LYS A 34 4.32 4.27 -9.75
CA LYS A 34 4.55 3.96 -8.33
C LYS A 34 3.35 3.25 -7.73
N ALA A 35 3.56 2.35 -6.77
CA ALA A 35 2.51 1.55 -6.15
C ALA A 35 1.32 2.39 -5.66
N ARG A 36 1.58 3.51 -4.96
CA ARG A 36 0.54 4.42 -4.47
C ARG A 36 -0.36 5.01 -5.56
N VAL A 37 0.18 5.23 -6.77
CA VAL A 37 -0.59 5.73 -7.91
C VAL A 37 -1.50 4.62 -8.44
N ILE A 38 -1.00 3.39 -8.51
CA ILE A 38 -1.75 2.19 -8.89
C ILE A 38 -2.93 2.03 -7.94
N GLU A 39 -2.69 2.01 -6.63
CA GLU A 39 -3.73 1.90 -5.59
C GLU A 39 -4.84 2.94 -5.78
N ARG A 40 -4.47 4.22 -5.84
CA ARG A 40 -5.43 5.32 -5.96
C ARG A 40 -6.23 5.24 -7.24
N LEU A 41 -5.61 4.84 -8.35
CA LEU A 41 -6.29 4.67 -9.62
C LEU A 41 -7.33 3.55 -9.55
N HIS A 42 -6.92 2.35 -9.12
CA HIS A 42 -7.80 1.18 -9.03
C HIS A 42 -8.91 1.40 -8.00
N ALA A 43 -8.61 1.95 -6.82
CA ALA A 43 -9.61 2.32 -5.82
C ALA A 43 -10.64 3.33 -6.37
N ALA A 44 -10.17 4.38 -7.04
CA ALA A 44 -11.06 5.36 -7.67
C ALA A 44 -11.90 4.73 -8.80
N TYR A 45 -11.33 3.80 -9.58
CA TYR A 45 -12.06 3.11 -10.65
C TYR A 45 -13.15 2.18 -10.12
N ILE A 46 -12.85 1.38 -9.10
CA ILE A 46 -13.85 0.58 -8.38
C ILE A 46 -14.98 1.48 -7.88
N LYS A 47 -14.63 2.62 -7.28
CA LYS A 47 -15.62 3.59 -6.80
C LYS A 47 -16.46 4.19 -7.93
N VAL A 48 -15.87 4.54 -9.08
CA VAL A 48 -16.64 5.00 -10.25
C VAL A 48 -17.62 3.93 -10.76
N LEU A 49 -17.18 2.67 -10.86
CA LEU A 49 -18.04 1.56 -11.27
C LEU A 49 -19.19 1.33 -10.28
N THR A 50 -18.94 1.44 -8.97
CA THR A 50 -19.99 1.29 -7.95
C THR A 50 -21.04 2.39 -7.99
N ILE A 51 -20.64 3.66 -8.10
CA ILE A 51 -21.59 4.79 -8.13
C ILE A 51 -22.39 4.86 -9.44
N THR A 52 -21.86 4.28 -10.52
CA THR A 52 -22.51 4.14 -11.83
C THR A 52 -23.31 2.85 -11.98
N ASP A 53 -23.53 2.15 -10.85
CA ASP A 53 -24.37 0.95 -10.75
C ASP A 53 -23.85 -0.26 -11.54
N GLN A 54 -22.55 -0.27 -11.86
CA GLN A 54 -21.82 -1.35 -12.53
C GLN A 54 -21.15 -2.29 -11.51
N VAL A 55 -21.94 -2.80 -10.56
CA VAL A 55 -21.43 -3.59 -9.42
C VAL A 55 -20.69 -4.86 -9.86
N ASN A 56 -21.20 -5.55 -10.89
CA ASN A 56 -20.54 -6.74 -11.45
C ASN A 56 -19.15 -6.42 -12.01
N ALA A 57 -19.04 -5.31 -12.77
CA ALA A 57 -17.77 -4.87 -13.33
C ALA A 57 -16.80 -4.46 -12.22
N ALA A 58 -17.28 -3.78 -11.18
CA ALA A 58 -16.46 -3.42 -10.02
C ALA A 58 -15.89 -4.66 -9.30
N LEU A 59 -16.71 -5.70 -9.10
CA LEU A 59 -16.27 -6.97 -8.52
C LEU A 59 -15.27 -7.70 -9.42
N SER A 60 -15.53 -7.76 -10.73
CA SER A 60 -14.59 -8.36 -11.68
C SER A 60 -13.25 -7.64 -11.64
N HIS A 61 -13.26 -6.31 -11.64
CA HIS A 61 -12.06 -5.49 -11.58
C HIS A 61 -11.29 -5.70 -10.26
N LEU A 62 -11.99 -5.80 -9.12
CA LEU A 62 -11.36 -6.16 -7.85
C LEU A 62 -10.68 -7.54 -7.91
N ARG A 63 -11.33 -8.54 -8.52
CA ARG A 63 -10.75 -9.88 -8.68
C ARG A 63 -9.50 -9.84 -9.57
N THR A 64 -9.53 -9.08 -10.66
CA THR A 64 -8.36 -8.87 -11.53
C THR A 64 -7.22 -8.19 -10.78
N PHE A 65 -7.52 -7.15 -10.00
CA PHE A 65 -6.51 -6.47 -9.17
C PHE A 65 -5.86 -7.42 -8.17
N VAL A 66 -6.65 -8.21 -7.43
CA VAL A 66 -6.14 -9.18 -6.45
C VAL A 66 -5.34 -10.30 -7.13
N ALA A 67 -5.71 -10.71 -8.33
CA ALA A 67 -4.94 -11.69 -9.10
C ALA A 67 -3.58 -11.14 -9.54
N GLN A 68 -3.51 -9.85 -9.89
CA GLN A 68 -2.27 -9.18 -10.29
C GLN A 68 -1.39 -8.79 -9.11
N TYR A 69 -1.99 -8.37 -8.00
CA TYR A 69 -1.32 -7.90 -6.78
C TYR A 69 -1.81 -8.71 -5.58
N PRO A 70 -1.45 -10.00 -5.47
CA PRO A 70 -1.96 -10.84 -4.41
C PRO A 70 -1.44 -10.37 -3.03
N PRO A 71 -2.24 -10.48 -1.95
CA PRO A 71 -1.80 -10.13 -0.60
C PRO A 71 -0.54 -10.89 -0.14
N SER A 72 -0.25 -12.04 -0.74
CA SER A 72 0.97 -12.80 -0.49
C SER A 72 2.23 -12.05 -0.90
N ALA A 73 2.18 -11.22 -1.95
CA ALA A 73 3.33 -10.46 -2.45
C ALA A 73 3.81 -9.39 -1.46
N ILE A 74 2.92 -8.85 -0.61
CA ILE A 74 3.29 -7.87 0.42
C ILE A 74 4.20 -8.46 1.49
N ARG A 75 4.08 -9.78 1.72
CA ARG A 75 4.90 -10.54 2.67
C ARG A 75 6.23 -10.96 2.05
N ASP A 76 6.49 -10.66 0.79
CA ASP A 76 7.72 -11.10 0.15
C ASP A 76 8.92 -10.44 0.84
N PRO A 77 9.84 -11.22 1.43
CA PRO A 77 10.99 -10.68 2.14
C PRO A 77 11.87 -9.77 1.28
N GLU A 78 11.87 -9.91 -0.05
CA GLU A 78 12.63 -9.07 -0.97
C GLU A 78 12.02 -7.67 -1.12
N SER A 79 10.70 -7.56 -1.00
CA SER A 79 10.00 -6.28 -1.03
C SER A 79 10.19 -5.45 0.25
N ILE A 80 10.70 -6.05 1.33
CA ILE A 80 10.92 -5.41 2.63
C ILE A 80 12.25 -4.65 2.59
N GLU A 81 12.24 -3.49 1.94
CA GLU A 81 13.29 -2.50 2.11
C GLU A 81 13.20 -1.96 3.53
N LYS A 82 14.29 -2.07 4.29
CA LYS A 82 14.37 -1.38 5.57
C LYS A 82 14.48 0.10 5.27
N PRO A 83 13.54 0.95 5.72
CA PRO A 83 13.76 2.38 5.61
C PRO A 83 15.07 2.72 6.31
N HIS A 84 15.98 3.43 5.63
CA HIS A 84 17.16 3.98 6.27
C HIS A 84 16.68 4.77 7.48
N TYR A 85 16.92 4.25 8.68
CA TYR A 85 16.48 4.86 9.91
C TYR A 85 17.23 6.18 10.07
N ARG A 86 16.67 7.29 9.55
CA ARG A 86 16.94 8.59 10.15
C ARG A 86 16.35 8.52 11.54
N SER A 87 17.22 8.35 12.53
CA SER A 87 16.87 8.33 13.95
C SER A 87 16.17 9.64 14.32
N THR A 88 14.85 9.67 14.20
CA THR A 88 13.98 10.70 14.79
C THR A 88 13.54 10.31 16.20
N ARG A 89 14.16 9.27 16.77
CA ARG A 89 13.97 8.89 18.17
C ARG A 89 14.91 9.71 19.05
N THR A 90 14.68 11.01 19.13
CA THR A 90 15.26 11.85 20.18
C THR A 90 14.62 11.45 21.51
N SER A 91 15.34 10.65 22.30
CA SER A 91 15.01 10.44 23.71
C SER A 91 15.58 11.60 24.51
N LEU A 92 14.75 12.58 24.86
CA LEU A 92 15.14 13.62 25.82
C LEU A 92 15.10 13.01 27.23
N VAL A 93 16.28 12.76 27.79
CA VAL A 93 16.43 12.28 29.17
C VAL A 93 16.33 13.49 30.11
N GLY A 94 15.35 13.48 31.01
CA GLY A 94 15.14 14.50 32.04
C GLY A 94 14.56 13.88 33.32
N SER A 95 14.58 14.59 34.44
CA SER A 95 14.17 14.09 35.76
C SER A 95 12.67 13.75 35.89
N ARG A 96 11.87 14.08 34.88
CA ARG A 96 10.44 13.76 34.75
C ARG A 96 10.16 13.41 33.28
N PRO A 97 9.31 12.42 32.98
CA PRO A 97 9.02 12.05 31.59
C PRO A 97 8.29 13.19 30.88
N LEU A 98 8.99 13.92 30.00
CA LEU A 98 8.36 14.86 29.08
C LEU A 98 7.61 14.09 28.00
N VAL A 99 6.36 14.49 27.77
CA VAL A 99 5.44 13.87 26.82
C VAL A 99 6.10 13.75 25.44
N ARG A 100 6.12 12.52 24.93
CA ARG A 100 6.69 12.16 23.64
C ARG A 100 5.70 12.53 22.53
N ILE A 101 5.89 13.68 21.88
CA ILE A 101 5.17 13.99 20.64
C ILE A 101 5.83 13.19 19.51
N THR A 102 5.34 11.99 19.25
CA THR A 102 5.63 11.31 17.99
C THR A 102 4.78 11.99 16.92
N SER A 103 5.38 12.80 16.03
CA SER A 103 4.74 12.93 14.72
C SER A 103 4.82 11.55 14.09
N ALA A 104 3.71 11.06 13.55
CA ALA A 104 3.74 9.91 12.64
C ALA A 104 4.43 10.39 11.37
N ALA A 105 5.75 10.55 11.41
CA ALA A 105 6.54 10.58 10.20
C ALA A 105 6.40 9.19 9.59
N GLU A 106 5.38 9.00 8.76
CA GLU A 106 5.35 7.91 7.78
C GLU A 106 6.62 8.06 6.97
N VAL A 107 7.63 7.27 7.29
CA VAL A 107 8.75 7.07 6.39
C VAL A 107 8.12 6.40 5.16
N PRO A 108 8.22 6.98 3.96
CA PRO A 108 7.67 6.36 2.76
C PRO A 108 8.35 5.01 2.55
N ASP A 109 7.63 3.91 2.81
CA ASP A 109 8.03 2.56 2.43
C ASP A 109 7.63 2.38 0.96
N ASP A 110 8.50 2.83 0.06
CA ASP A 110 8.29 2.77 -1.39
C ASP A 110 8.31 1.32 -1.94
N GLY A 111 8.73 0.35 -1.12
CA GLY A 111 8.81 -1.08 -1.46
C GLY A 111 7.52 -1.87 -1.25
N VAL A 112 6.44 -1.26 -0.77
CA VAL A 112 5.15 -1.95 -0.58
C VAL A 112 4.43 -2.13 -1.91
N PRO A 113 4.09 -3.36 -2.34
CA PRO A 113 3.27 -3.59 -3.51
C PRO A 113 1.87 -2.97 -3.38
N PRO A 114 1.20 -2.62 -4.50
CA PRO A 114 -0.14 -2.03 -4.46
C PRO A 114 -1.13 -2.85 -3.64
N LEU A 115 -1.86 -2.19 -2.75
CA LEU A 115 -2.88 -2.81 -1.90
C LEU A 115 -4.20 -2.04 -1.88
N LEU A 116 -5.28 -2.73 -1.50
CA LEU A 116 -6.59 -2.12 -1.30
C LEU A 116 -7.04 -2.31 0.15
N THR A 117 -7.53 -1.23 0.75
CA THR A 117 -7.99 -1.23 2.15
C THR A 117 -9.52 -1.26 2.23
N TRP A 118 -10.06 -1.41 3.44
CA TRP A 118 -11.50 -1.36 3.66
C TRP A 118 -12.13 -0.04 3.18
N SER A 119 -11.47 1.11 3.41
CA SER A 119 -12.00 2.42 2.99
C SER A 119 -12.20 2.52 1.48
N ASP A 120 -11.40 1.78 0.70
CA ASP A 120 -11.51 1.77 -0.77
C ASP A 120 -12.69 0.90 -1.24
N LEU A 121 -13.02 -0.15 -0.48
CA LEU A 121 -14.04 -1.15 -0.83
C LEU A 121 -15.39 -0.94 -0.12
N GLU A 122 -15.45 -0.05 0.86
CA GLU A 122 -16.64 0.22 1.67
C GLU A 122 -17.87 0.57 0.80
N VAL A 123 -17.68 1.41 -0.22
CA VAL A 123 -18.77 1.83 -1.13
C VAL A 123 -19.31 0.64 -1.93
N LEU A 124 -18.43 -0.25 -2.38
CA LEU A 124 -18.82 -1.48 -3.08
C LEU A 124 -19.59 -2.41 -2.16
N HIS A 125 -19.09 -2.58 -0.94
CA HIS A 125 -19.72 -3.41 0.08
C HIS A 125 -21.15 -2.94 0.42
N HIS A 126 -21.34 -1.66 0.70
CA HIS A 126 -22.68 -1.10 0.96
C HIS A 126 -23.63 -1.28 -0.22
N ARG A 127 -23.13 -1.12 -1.46
CA ARG A 127 -23.94 -1.36 -2.66
C ARG A 127 -24.37 -2.81 -2.83
N LEU A 128 -23.54 -3.76 -2.45
CA LEU A 128 -23.88 -5.19 -2.48
C LEU A 128 -24.94 -5.54 -1.43
N ILE A 129 -24.82 -4.99 -0.22
CA ILE A 129 -25.84 -5.16 0.82
C ILE A 129 -27.21 -4.66 0.34
N VAL A 130 -27.26 -3.45 -0.23
CA VAL A 130 -28.53 -2.84 -0.70
C VAL A 130 -29.19 -3.68 -1.81
N ARG A 131 -28.40 -4.30 -2.70
CA ARG A 131 -28.94 -5.14 -3.78
C ARG A 131 -29.41 -6.51 -3.30
N GLY A 132 -28.91 -7.00 -2.16
CA GLY A 132 -29.25 -8.31 -1.60
C GLY A 132 -28.73 -9.51 -2.40
N GLY A 133 -28.76 -10.70 -1.78
CA GLY A 133 -28.57 -11.99 -2.45
C GLY A 133 -27.13 -12.29 -2.91
N ARG A 134 -26.11 -11.63 -2.38
CA ARG A 134 -24.71 -11.77 -2.79
C ARG A 134 -23.73 -11.96 -1.62
N ASP A 135 -24.10 -12.82 -0.68
CA ASP A 135 -23.32 -13.04 0.54
C ASP A 135 -21.90 -13.55 0.26
N LYS A 136 -21.71 -14.32 -0.81
CA LYS A 136 -20.39 -14.79 -1.26
C LYS A 136 -19.47 -13.63 -1.68
N ASP A 137 -20.01 -12.65 -2.39
CA ASP A 137 -19.23 -11.48 -2.84
C ASP A 137 -18.90 -10.55 -1.67
N ILE A 138 -19.83 -10.40 -0.72
CA ILE A 138 -19.60 -9.67 0.53
C ILE A 138 -18.49 -10.33 1.35
N GLY A 139 -18.56 -11.66 1.50
CA GLY A 139 -17.52 -12.46 2.14
C GLY A 139 -16.17 -12.31 1.46
N TYR A 140 -16.14 -12.26 0.13
CA TYR A 140 -14.91 -12.05 -0.65
C TYR A 140 -14.28 -10.67 -0.39
N ILE A 141 -15.07 -9.59 -0.37
CA ILE A 141 -14.53 -8.24 -0.07
C ILE A 141 -13.94 -8.20 1.34
N LYS A 142 -14.66 -8.75 2.32
CA LYS A 142 -14.18 -8.83 3.71
C LYS A 142 -12.87 -9.62 3.79
N TYR A 143 -12.79 -10.76 3.10
CA TYR A 143 -11.58 -11.56 3.00
C TYR A 143 -10.42 -10.75 2.42
N VAL A 144 -10.62 -10.07 1.28
CA VAL A 144 -9.58 -9.29 0.61
C VAL A 144 -9.04 -8.18 1.51
N SER A 145 -9.90 -7.37 2.13
CA SER A 145 -9.47 -6.31 3.05
C SER A 145 -8.69 -6.87 4.24
N LYS A 146 -9.16 -7.99 4.83
CA LYS A 146 -8.47 -8.62 5.97
C LYS A 146 -7.16 -9.29 5.57
N ALA A 147 -7.07 -9.84 4.37
CA ALA A 147 -5.85 -10.44 3.84
C ALA A 147 -4.76 -9.38 3.66
N TYR A 148 -5.08 -8.22 3.08
CA TYR A 148 -4.13 -7.11 2.95
C TYR A 148 -3.73 -6.51 4.31
N GLU A 149 -4.68 -6.27 5.22
CA GLU A 149 -4.39 -5.79 6.58
C GLU A 149 -3.45 -6.74 7.34
N TRP A 150 -3.72 -8.05 7.25
CA TRP A 150 -2.90 -9.06 7.90
C TRP A 150 -1.50 -9.13 7.27
N ALA A 151 -1.39 -9.09 5.95
CA ALA A 151 -0.11 -9.07 5.25
C ALA A 151 0.76 -7.87 5.66
N LEU A 152 0.18 -6.68 5.79
CA LEU A 152 0.87 -5.49 6.30
C LEU A 152 1.33 -5.66 7.74
N ARG A 153 0.51 -6.28 8.60
CA ARG A 153 0.89 -6.56 9.99
C ARG A 153 2.10 -7.49 10.05
N VAL A 154 2.07 -8.59 9.30
CA VAL A 154 3.18 -9.54 9.22
C VAL A 154 4.45 -8.85 8.73
N ARG A 155 4.36 -8.07 7.64
CA ARG A 155 5.48 -7.28 7.12
C ARG A 155 6.07 -6.36 8.19
N ARG A 156 5.23 -5.66 8.95
CA ARG A 156 5.67 -4.76 10.04
C ARG A 156 6.41 -5.52 11.13
N ASP A 157 5.87 -6.66 11.58
CA ASP A 157 6.47 -7.48 12.62
C ASP A 157 7.82 -8.06 12.15
N GLU A 158 7.91 -8.47 10.88
CA GLU A 158 9.14 -8.95 10.25
C GLU A 158 10.19 -7.84 10.08
N ALA A 159 9.79 -6.65 9.64
CA ALA A 159 10.67 -5.49 9.49
C ALA A 159 11.30 -5.09 10.84
N VAL A 160 10.51 -5.13 11.93
CA VAL A 160 10.98 -4.88 13.30
C VAL A 160 11.91 -5.98 13.80
N ARG A 161 11.62 -7.25 13.47
CA ARG A 161 12.41 -8.41 13.91
C ARG A 161 13.75 -8.53 13.20
N ARG A 162 13.88 -8.10 11.94
CA ARG A 162 15.15 -8.13 11.21
C ARG A 162 16.20 -7.31 11.98
N LYS A 163 17.38 -7.88 12.25
CA LYS A 163 18.55 -7.10 12.71
C LYS A 163 18.99 -6.14 11.60
N PRO A 164 19.41 -4.89 11.89
CA PRO A 164 20.00 -4.03 10.86
C PRO A 164 21.14 -4.81 10.21
N ALA A 165 21.25 -4.72 8.88
CA ALA A 165 22.48 -5.12 8.22
C ALA A 165 23.60 -4.32 8.91
N GLN A 166 24.64 -5.00 9.36
CA GLN A 166 25.86 -4.32 9.78
C GLN A 166 26.44 -3.70 8.50
N GLU A 167 26.01 -2.49 8.17
CA GLU A 167 26.67 -1.68 7.17
C GLU A 167 28.05 -1.31 7.74
N GLU A 168 29.07 -2.00 7.23
CA GLU A 168 30.44 -1.49 7.02
C GLU A 168 31.19 -0.94 8.24
N THR A 169 31.10 -1.60 9.38
CA THR A 169 32.12 -1.44 10.45
C THR A 169 33.27 -2.46 10.32
N GLY A 170 33.19 -3.39 9.35
CA GLY A 170 34.27 -4.33 9.02
C GLY A 170 35.31 -3.77 8.06
N LEU A 171 34.90 -2.95 7.07
CA LEU A 171 35.82 -2.38 6.07
C LEU A 171 36.70 -1.24 6.64
N MET A 172 36.30 -0.61 7.74
CA MET A 172 37.13 0.37 8.47
C MET A 172 38.04 -0.30 9.50
N ALA A 173 37.75 -1.53 9.93
CA ALA A 173 38.59 -2.26 10.88
C ALA A 173 39.78 -2.93 10.18
N GLU A 174 39.59 -3.50 8.98
CA GLU A 174 40.71 -4.02 8.17
C GLU A 174 41.63 -2.91 7.63
N ALA A 175 41.08 -1.73 7.28
CA ALA A 175 41.90 -0.60 6.82
C ALA A 175 42.80 0.00 7.91
N LEU A 176 42.44 -0.15 9.19
CA LEU A 176 43.27 0.32 10.32
C LEU A 176 44.31 -0.71 10.77
N GLU A 177 44.14 -2.00 10.45
CA GLU A 177 45.14 -3.04 10.74
C GLU A 177 46.24 -3.10 9.66
N GLU A 178 45.96 -2.68 8.42
CA GLU A 178 46.98 -2.60 7.36
C GLU A 178 47.92 -1.39 7.50
N GLU A 179 47.47 -0.26 8.07
CA GLU A 179 48.33 0.91 8.32
C GLU A 179 49.32 0.67 9.47
N ASP A 180 48.93 -0.08 10.52
CA ASP A 180 49.79 -0.35 11.70
C ASP A 180 50.87 -1.42 11.41
N GLN A 181 50.72 -2.21 10.33
CA GLN A 181 51.73 -3.18 9.88
C GLN A 181 52.75 -2.59 8.88
N ALA A 182 52.53 -1.38 8.38
CA ALA A 182 53.42 -0.70 7.44
C ALA A 182 54.48 0.20 8.12
N GLU A 183 54.38 0.42 9.43
CA GLU A 183 55.30 1.29 10.21
C GLU A 183 56.32 0.54 11.10
N HIS A 184 56.53 -0.77 10.90
CA HIS A 184 57.58 -1.55 11.59
C HIS A 184 58.62 -2.18 10.66
#